data_AF-A0A8S1ANU3-F1
#
_entry.id   AF-A0A8S1ANU3-F1
#
_cell.length_a   1.000
_cell.length_b   1.000
_cell.length_c   1.000
_cell.angle_alpha   90.00
_cell.angle_beta   90.00
_cell.angle_gamma   90.00
#
_symmetry.space_group_name_H-M   'P 1'
#
loop_
_entity.id
_entity.type
_entity.pdbx_description
1 polymer ?
#
loop_
_entity_poly.entity_id
_entity_poly.type
_entity_poly.pdbx_seq_one_letter_code
_entity_poly.pdbx_strand_id
1 'polypeptide(L)'
;MKGNEVTIKVTDYFADIPDVHVARATYSNEINSTGWAFLELHTSVYCHDEKQAYAAGYLEGYLTRELVWMHWQNMLKGYCYNKTDICGMIEDFVTKNEMYMNKMLEADPVNPYWYQVKLYYIQIQGLADGYNAATHDPYEFLTSRDIVWINMLGDLDELALSLSSANYSDDQLFDEHCTGLVKLLPDWSNLYTSHVTWNR
;
A
#
# COMPACT_ATOMS: atom_id res chain seq x y z
N MET A 1 11.79 -19.61 14.56
CA MET A 1 10.41 -19.72 15.08
C MET A 1 9.67 -20.67 14.17
N LYS A 2 9.11 -21.77 14.68
CA LYS A 2 8.34 -22.72 13.85
C LYS A 2 7.14 -21.96 13.28
N GLY A 3 7.03 -21.96 11.95
CA GLY A 3 6.06 -21.17 11.20
C GLY A 3 4.63 -21.50 11.61
N ASN A 4 3.88 -20.48 12.03
CA ASN A 4 2.44 -20.58 12.04
C ASN A 4 2.00 -20.60 10.57
N GLU A 5 1.49 -21.73 10.12
CA GLU A 5 0.95 -21.88 8.77
C GLU A 5 -0.28 -20.98 8.62
N VAL A 6 -0.22 -20.03 7.69
CA VAL A 6 -1.35 -19.13 7.40
C VAL A 6 -2.46 -19.99 6.80
N THR A 7 -3.61 -20.06 7.47
CA THR A 7 -4.79 -20.78 6.98
C THR A 7 -5.82 -19.79 6.48
N ILE A 8 -6.23 -19.92 5.22
CA ILE A 8 -7.20 -19.04 4.57
C ILE A 8 -8.40 -19.86 4.14
N LYS A 9 -9.59 -19.28 4.30
CA LYS A 9 -10.83 -19.80 3.75
C LYS A 9 -11.51 -18.69 2.96
N VAL A 10 -11.88 -19.00 1.73
CA VAL A 10 -12.56 -18.07 0.82
C VAL A 10 -13.95 -18.63 0.55
N THR A 11 -14.94 -17.74 0.46
CA THR A 11 -16.33 -18.07 0.15
C THR A 11 -16.94 -16.90 -0.63
N ASP A 12 -17.85 -17.22 -1.55
CA ASP A 12 -18.62 -16.22 -2.30
C ASP A 12 -19.84 -15.70 -1.51
N TYR A 13 -20.17 -16.34 -0.38
CA TYR A 13 -21.33 -15.99 0.43
C TYR A 13 -20.92 -15.28 1.71
N PHE A 14 -21.34 -14.02 1.85
CA PHE A 14 -21.04 -13.21 3.05
C PHE A 14 -21.44 -13.90 4.36
N ALA A 15 -22.56 -14.62 4.37
CA ALA A 15 -23.07 -15.32 5.55
C ALA A 15 -22.16 -16.45 6.05
N ASP A 16 -21.27 -16.97 5.19
CA ASP A 16 -20.33 -18.03 5.53
C ASP A 16 -19.02 -17.48 6.12
N ILE A 17 -18.83 -16.15 6.10
CA ILE A 17 -17.66 -15.49 6.69
C ILE A 17 -17.89 -15.41 8.20
N PRO A 18 -17.12 -16.16 9.02
CA PRO A 18 -17.30 -16.15 10.47
C PRO A 18 -16.93 -14.79 11.07
N ASP A 19 -17.28 -14.61 12.34
CA ASP A 19 -16.77 -13.49 13.13
C ASP A 19 -15.23 -13.50 13.16
N VAL A 20 -14.65 -12.30 13.31
CA VAL A 20 -13.22 -12.09 13.06
C VAL A 20 -12.34 -12.86 14.05
N HIS A 21 -11.59 -13.85 13.55
CA HIS A 21 -10.60 -14.55 14.37
C HIS A 21 -9.29 -13.75 14.47
N VAL A 22 -8.69 -13.41 13.32
CA VAL A 22 -7.51 -12.51 13.25
C VAL A 22 -7.85 -11.32 12.35
N ALA A 23 -8.27 -11.61 11.12
CA ALA A 23 -8.83 -10.64 10.20
C ALA A 23 -9.89 -11.33 9.30
N ARG A 24 -10.80 -10.53 8.75
CA ARG A 24 -11.73 -10.92 7.68
C ARG A 24 -11.85 -9.77 6.69
N ALA A 25 -12.13 -10.09 5.44
CA ALA A 25 -12.34 -9.07 4.42
C ALA A 25 -13.40 -9.51 3.40
N THR A 26 -14.05 -8.53 2.79
CA THR A 26 -14.93 -8.69 1.63
C THR A 26 -14.41 -7.81 0.51
N TYR A 27 -14.50 -8.30 -0.72
CA TYR A 27 -14.06 -7.58 -1.91
C TYR A 27 -15.10 -7.71 -3.01
N SER A 28 -15.46 -6.58 -3.62
CA SER A 28 -16.37 -6.51 -4.76
C SER A 28 -15.74 -5.63 -5.85
N ASN A 29 -15.51 -6.20 -7.03
CA ASN A 29 -15.02 -5.45 -8.18
C ASN A 29 -16.20 -4.93 -9.02
N GLU A 30 -16.55 -3.66 -8.81
CA GLU A 30 -17.67 -2.99 -9.49
C GLU A 30 -17.18 -1.86 -10.41
N ILE A 31 -15.92 -1.92 -10.86
CA ILE A 31 -15.30 -0.86 -11.66
C ILE A 31 -16.09 -0.60 -12.95
N ASN A 32 -16.58 -1.67 -13.61
CA ASN A 32 -17.31 -1.54 -14.86
C ASN A 32 -18.68 -0.85 -14.72
N SER A 33 -19.32 -0.91 -13.55
CA SER A 33 -20.64 -0.33 -13.31
C SER A 33 -20.57 1.01 -12.57
N THR A 34 -19.60 1.17 -11.67
CA THR A 34 -19.52 2.33 -10.74
C THR A 34 -18.24 3.14 -10.87
N GLY A 35 -17.19 2.58 -11.48
CA GLY A 35 -15.83 3.13 -11.44
C GLY A 35 -15.04 2.74 -10.18
N TRP A 36 -15.62 1.95 -9.27
CA TRP A 36 -15.01 1.59 -7.99
C TRP A 36 -14.92 0.08 -7.77
N ALA A 37 -13.85 -0.36 -7.12
CA ALA A 37 -13.82 -1.61 -6.39
C ALA A 37 -13.93 -1.31 -4.89
N PHE A 38 -14.59 -2.19 -4.15
CA PHE A 38 -14.85 -2.04 -2.73
C PHE A 38 -14.13 -3.14 -1.96
N LEU A 39 -13.27 -2.75 -1.02
CA LEU A 39 -12.63 -3.64 -0.06
C LEU A 39 -13.06 -3.20 1.33
N GLU A 40 -13.61 -4.12 2.12
CA GLU A 40 -13.88 -3.91 3.53
C GLU A 40 -13.07 -4.93 4.34
N LEU A 41 -12.32 -4.46 5.33
CA LEU A 41 -11.41 -5.28 6.11
C LEU A 41 -11.57 -4.99 7.60
N HIS A 42 -11.65 -6.06 8.38
CA HIS A 42 -11.75 -5.99 9.84
C HIS A 42 -10.68 -6.85 10.48
N THR A 43 -10.07 -6.37 11.56
CA THR A 43 -9.14 -7.13 12.39
C THR A 43 -9.72 -7.40 13.79
N SER A 44 -9.14 -8.36 14.50
CA SER A 44 -9.60 -8.77 15.82
C SER A 44 -8.87 -8.06 16.95
N VAL A 45 -9.61 -7.35 17.80
CA VAL A 45 -9.09 -6.70 19.03
C VAL A 45 -8.46 -7.68 20.03
N TYR A 46 -8.72 -8.97 19.89
CA TYR A 46 -8.17 -10.02 20.75
C TYR A 46 -6.83 -10.57 20.24
N CYS A 47 -6.35 -10.11 19.08
CA CYS A 47 -5.06 -10.48 18.51
C CYS A 47 -4.02 -9.37 18.69
N HIS A 48 -2.75 -9.74 18.80
CA HIS A 48 -1.66 -8.75 18.79
C HIS A 48 -1.64 -7.93 17.50
N ASP A 49 -1.40 -6.63 17.61
CA ASP A 49 -1.47 -5.66 16.51
C ASP A 49 -0.58 -6.07 15.32
N GLU A 50 0.60 -6.64 15.59
CA GLU A 50 1.49 -7.16 14.54
C GLU A 50 0.85 -8.31 13.73
N LYS A 51 0.08 -9.20 14.39
CA LYS A 51 -0.67 -10.24 13.67
C LYS A 51 -1.85 -9.64 12.91
N GLN A 52 -2.50 -8.62 13.48
CA GLN A 52 -3.60 -7.92 12.84
C GLN A 52 -3.12 -7.21 11.56
N ALA A 53 -2.03 -6.44 11.64
CA ALA A 53 -1.42 -5.74 10.51
C ALA A 53 -1.00 -6.71 9.40
N TYR A 54 -0.32 -7.81 9.75
CA TYR A 54 0.09 -8.82 8.77
C TYR A 54 -1.13 -9.45 8.09
N ALA A 55 -2.13 -9.88 8.87
CA ALA A 55 -3.34 -10.51 8.32
C ALA A 55 -4.17 -9.53 7.48
N ALA A 56 -4.20 -8.25 7.85
CA ALA A 56 -4.86 -7.22 7.07
C ALA A 56 -4.22 -7.09 5.69
N GLY A 57 -2.90 -6.88 5.64
CA GLY A 57 -2.17 -6.83 4.37
C GLY A 57 -2.35 -8.11 3.56
N TYR A 58 -2.24 -9.27 4.21
CA TYR A 58 -2.40 -10.56 3.54
C TYR A 58 -3.74 -10.69 2.84
N LEU A 59 -4.85 -10.40 3.54
CA LEU A 59 -6.19 -10.51 2.94
C LEU A 59 -6.39 -9.50 1.81
N GLU A 60 -5.91 -8.26 1.99
CA GLU A 60 -5.95 -7.24 0.94
C GLU A 60 -5.22 -7.72 -0.31
N GLY A 61 -3.97 -8.17 -0.18
CA GLY A 61 -3.13 -8.59 -1.30
C GLY A 61 -3.68 -9.82 -2.01
N TYR A 62 -4.22 -10.76 -1.23
CA TYR A 62 -4.83 -11.98 -1.75
C TYR A 62 -6.11 -11.67 -2.56
N LEU A 63 -7.03 -10.86 -2.01
CA LEU A 63 -8.32 -10.58 -2.63
C LEU A 63 -8.21 -9.61 -3.81
N THR A 64 -7.30 -8.63 -3.73
CA THR A 64 -7.15 -7.56 -4.74
C THR A 64 -6.07 -7.87 -5.77
N ARG A 65 -5.51 -9.09 -5.75
CA ARG A 65 -4.38 -9.54 -6.58
C ARG A 65 -4.45 -9.06 -8.03
N GLU A 66 -5.60 -9.22 -8.68
CA GLU A 66 -5.77 -8.84 -10.09
C GLU A 66 -5.59 -7.33 -10.31
N LEU A 67 -6.18 -6.51 -9.43
CA LEU A 67 -6.05 -5.05 -9.49
C LEU A 67 -4.65 -4.59 -9.12
N VAL A 68 -3.99 -5.21 -8.14
CA VAL A 68 -2.60 -4.90 -7.78
C VAL A 68 -1.67 -5.11 -8.97
N TRP A 69 -1.81 -6.24 -9.66
CA TRP A 69 -1.02 -6.53 -10.86
C TRP A 69 -1.27 -5.51 -11.98
N MET A 70 -2.54 -5.26 -12.31
CA MET A 70 -2.89 -4.27 -13.33
C MET A 70 -2.38 -2.87 -12.97
N HIS A 71 -2.47 -2.48 -11.69
CA HIS A 71 -1.97 -1.20 -11.24
C HIS A 71 -0.44 -1.10 -11.34
N TRP A 72 0.30 -2.14 -10.93
CA TRP A 72 1.76 -2.20 -11.12
C TRP A 72 2.15 -2.09 -12.60
N GLN A 73 1.45 -2.80 -13.49
CA GLN A 73 1.68 -2.73 -14.94
C GLN A 73 1.48 -1.32 -15.48
N ASN A 74 0.40 -0.65 -15.04
CA ASN A 74 0.02 0.66 -15.54
C ASN A 74 0.93 1.77 -15.01
N MET A 75 1.33 1.70 -13.73
CA MET A 75 2.02 2.80 -13.07
C MET A 75 3.54 2.62 -12.98
N LEU A 76 4.02 1.40 -12.73
CA LEU A 76 5.43 1.18 -12.34
C LEU A 76 6.28 0.46 -13.37
N LYS A 77 5.72 -0.47 -14.14
CA LYS A 77 6.50 -1.31 -15.05
C LYS A 77 7.42 -0.52 -15.99
N GLY A 78 6.96 0.63 -16.47
CA GLY A 78 7.71 1.50 -17.36
C GLY A 78 8.51 2.60 -16.67
N TYR A 79 8.37 2.78 -15.35
CA TYR A 79 8.89 3.93 -14.62
C TYR A 79 10.41 4.11 -14.81
N CYS A 80 11.17 3.02 -14.71
CA CYS A 80 12.62 3.03 -14.82
C CYS A 80 13.16 2.91 -16.25
N TYR A 81 12.30 2.88 -17.28
CA TYR A 81 12.77 2.77 -18.66
C TYR A 81 13.58 4.00 -19.05
N ASN A 82 14.83 3.80 -19.48
CA ASN A 82 15.82 4.85 -19.76
C ASN A 82 16.15 5.76 -18.55
N LYS A 83 15.78 5.37 -17.32
CA LYS A 83 16.07 6.11 -16.07
C LYS A 83 16.86 5.25 -15.07
N THR A 84 17.68 4.31 -15.55
CA THR A 84 18.37 3.31 -14.70
C THR A 84 19.24 3.93 -13.62
N ASP A 85 19.94 5.03 -13.92
CA ASP A 85 20.83 5.69 -12.96
C ASP A 85 20.04 6.30 -11.81
N ILE A 86 18.94 7.01 -12.12
CA ILE A 86 18.05 7.62 -11.12
C ILE A 86 17.34 6.55 -10.30
N CYS A 87 16.79 5.52 -10.94
CA CYS A 87 16.17 4.40 -10.21
C CYS A 87 17.18 3.67 -9.31
N GLY A 88 18.44 3.56 -9.73
CA GLY A 88 19.51 3.05 -8.88
C GLY A 88 19.72 3.91 -7.62
N MET A 89 19.69 5.24 -7.75
CA MET A 89 19.77 6.16 -6.61
C MET A 89 18.55 6.06 -5.68
N ILE A 90 17.34 5.94 -6.25
CA ILE A 90 16.11 5.75 -5.49
C ILE A 90 16.17 4.43 -4.70
N GLU A 91 16.55 3.32 -5.33
CA GLU A 91 16.72 2.04 -4.63
C GLU A 91 17.73 2.15 -3.46
N ASP A 92 18.85 2.82 -3.70
CA ASP A 92 19.88 3.04 -2.68
C ASP A 92 19.35 3.91 -1.52
N PHE A 93 18.52 4.91 -1.82
CA PHE A 93 17.86 5.76 -0.84
C PHE A 93 16.84 4.96 -0.01
N VAL A 94 15.95 4.23 -0.67
CA VAL A 94 14.91 3.41 0.00
C VAL A 94 15.56 2.37 0.89
N THR A 95 16.63 1.71 0.42
CA THR A 95 17.40 0.75 1.23
C THR A 95 17.97 1.40 2.49
N LYS A 96 18.58 2.59 2.37
CA LYS A 96 19.11 3.33 3.53
C LYS A 96 18.00 3.78 4.48
N ASN A 97 16.85 4.19 3.94
CA ASN A 97 15.68 4.56 4.73
C ASN A 97 15.18 3.38 5.57
N GLU A 98 15.04 2.20 4.99
CA GLU A 98 14.66 0.97 5.71
C GLU A 98 15.66 0.58 6.79
N MET A 99 16.96 0.68 6.50
CA MET A 99 17.99 0.48 7.51
C MET A 99 17.89 1.48 8.66
N TYR A 100 17.57 2.73 8.36
CA TYR A 100 17.34 3.76 9.38
C TYR A 100 16.13 3.42 10.26
N MET A 101 15.00 3.06 9.65
CA MET A 101 13.78 2.69 10.40
C MET A 101 14.01 1.47 11.30
N ASN A 102 14.71 0.44 10.81
CA ASN A 102 15.09 -0.72 11.61
C ASN A 102 15.95 -0.33 12.82
N LYS A 103 16.94 0.55 12.63
CA LYS A 103 17.75 1.06 13.76
C LYS A 103 16.90 1.80 14.79
N MET A 104 15.94 2.60 14.34
CA MET A 104 15.06 3.35 15.24
C MET A 104 14.15 2.42 16.05
N LEU A 105 13.66 1.34 15.43
CA LEU A 105 12.88 0.29 16.09
C LEU A 105 13.69 -0.49 17.12
N GLU A 106 14.95 -0.79 16.81
CA GLU A 106 15.85 -1.50 17.73
C GLU A 106 16.28 -0.61 18.91
N ALA A 107 16.46 0.69 18.67
CA ALA A 107 16.92 1.64 19.68
C ALA A 107 15.85 1.92 20.75
N ASP A 108 14.58 2.01 20.37
CA ASP A 108 13.47 2.23 21.29
C ASP A 108 12.22 1.41 20.89
N PRO A 109 12.18 0.11 21.22
CA PRO A 109 11.10 -0.80 20.80
C PRO A 109 9.73 -0.48 21.40
N VAL A 110 9.68 0.33 22.46
CA VAL A 110 8.43 0.74 23.13
C VAL A 110 7.95 2.11 22.68
N ASN A 111 8.67 2.75 21.75
CA ASN A 111 8.29 4.04 21.21
C ASN A 111 6.96 3.95 20.45
N PRO A 112 5.92 4.70 20.85
CA PRO A 112 4.61 4.60 20.18
C PRO A 112 4.65 4.98 18.69
N TYR A 113 5.48 5.95 18.31
CA TYR A 113 5.60 6.38 16.91
C TYR A 113 6.23 5.28 16.06
N TRP A 114 7.41 4.78 16.49
CA TRP A 114 8.09 3.71 15.74
C TRP A 114 7.28 2.42 15.73
N TYR A 115 6.52 2.13 16.80
CA TYR A 115 5.60 1.00 16.79
C TYR A 115 4.55 1.09 15.66
N GLN A 116 3.99 2.28 15.40
CA GLN A 116 3.06 2.45 14.27
C GLN A 116 3.76 2.28 12.91
N VAL A 117 4.98 2.80 12.76
CA VAL A 117 5.80 2.57 11.56
C VAL A 117 6.07 1.07 11.35
N LYS A 118 6.35 0.32 12.42
CA LYS A 118 6.51 -1.14 12.37
C LYS A 118 5.25 -1.82 11.84
N LEU A 119 4.06 -1.44 12.36
CA LEU A 119 2.80 -2.03 11.92
C LEU A 119 2.55 -1.78 10.43
N TYR A 120 2.84 -0.58 9.93
CA TYR A 120 2.79 -0.28 8.50
C TYR A 120 3.64 -1.23 7.66
N TYR A 121 4.93 -1.42 8.00
CA TYR A 121 5.80 -2.33 7.25
C TYR A 121 5.39 -3.81 7.37
N ILE A 122 4.84 -4.21 8.50
CA ILE A 122 4.27 -5.55 8.67
C ILE A 122 3.05 -5.74 7.76
N GLN A 123 2.19 -4.73 7.61
CA GLN A 123 1.07 -4.77 6.69
C GLN A 123 1.54 -4.83 5.23
N ILE A 124 2.55 -4.04 4.84
CA ILE A 124 3.18 -4.12 3.51
C ILE A 124 3.75 -5.52 3.22
N GLN A 125 4.42 -6.14 4.20
CA GLN A 125 4.90 -7.51 4.05
C GLN A 125 3.74 -8.49 3.88
N GLY A 126 2.69 -8.36 4.69
CA GLY A 126 1.46 -9.14 4.55
C GLY A 126 0.86 -9.01 3.15
N LEU A 127 0.79 -7.78 2.63
CA LEU A 127 0.28 -7.47 1.30
C LEU A 127 1.05 -8.21 0.20
N ALA A 128 2.38 -8.16 0.24
CA ALA A 128 3.23 -8.88 -0.72
C ALA A 128 3.05 -10.40 -0.62
N ASP A 129 3.01 -10.95 0.60
CA ASP A 129 2.83 -12.39 0.81
C ASP A 129 1.46 -12.87 0.34
N GLY A 130 0.39 -12.12 0.65
CA GLY A 130 -0.97 -12.42 0.22
C GLY A 130 -1.16 -12.36 -1.29
N TYR A 131 -0.61 -11.31 -1.92
CA TYR A 131 -0.59 -11.15 -3.38
C TYR A 131 0.10 -12.34 -4.06
N ASN A 132 1.27 -12.72 -3.58
CA ASN A 132 2.04 -13.82 -4.15
C ASN A 132 1.38 -15.18 -3.87
N ALA A 133 0.67 -15.34 -2.75
CA ALA A 133 -0.09 -16.56 -2.46
C ALA A 133 -1.32 -16.74 -3.37
N ALA A 134 -1.91 -15.66 -3.87
CA ALA A 134 -2.98 -15.69 -4.88
C ALA A 134 -2.46 -15.76 -6.32
N THR A 135 -1.15 -15.60 -6.53
CA THR A 135 -0.52 -15.53 -7.85
C THR A 135 -0.07 -16.90 -8.33
N HIS A 136 -0.52 -17.28 -9.53
CA HIS A 136 -0.21 -18.57 -10.15
C HIS A 136 0.77 -18.45 -11.31
N ASP A 137 0.74 -17.33 -12.04
CA ASP A 137 1.64 -17.07 -13.15
C ASP A 137 3.01 -16.57 -12.63
N PRO A 138 4.12 -17.26 -12.93
CA PRO A 138 5.46 -16.84 -12.52
C PRO A 138 5.87 -15.45 -12.98
N TYR A 139 5.31 -14.94 -14.08
CA TYR A 139 5.63 -13.61 -14.60
C TYR A 139 4.92 -12.48 -13.85
N GLU A 140 3.95 -12.82 -13.00
CA GLU A 140 3.15 -11.86 -12.25
C GLU A 140 3.57 -11.80 -10.77
N PHE A 141 4.63 -12.51 -10.35
CA PHE A 141 5.17 -12.37 -8.99
C PHE A 141 5.78 -10.97 -8.79
N LEU A 142 5.46 -10.37 -7.65
CA LEU A 142 5.99 -9.07 -7.22
C LEU A 142 6.81 -9.25 -5.94
N THR A 143 7.93 -8.55 -5.85
CA THR A 143 8.72 -8.50 -4.61
C THR A 143 8.06 -7.60 -3.57
N SER A 144 8.44 -7.72 -2.30
CA SER A 144 8.03 -6.75 -1.28
C SER A 144 8.49 -5.33 -1.63
N ARG A 145 9.64 -5.20 -2.32
CA ARG A 145 10.15 -3.94 -2.84
C ARG A 145 9.21 -3.34 -3.89
N ASP A 146 8.66 -4.14 -4.81
CA ASP A 146 7.66 -3.66 -5.78
C ASP A 146 6.42 -3.08 -5.08
N ILE A 147 5.95 -3.75 -4.02
CA ILE A 147 4.80 -3.26 -3.23
C ILE A 147 5.15 -1.96 -2.49
N VAL A 148 6.36 -1.83 -1.96
CA VAL A 148 6.84 -0.56 -1.38
C VAL A 148 6.84 0.53 -2.45
N TRP A 149 7.30 0.27 -3.66
CA TRP A 149 7.29 1.24 -4.76
C TRP A 149 5.88 1.66 -5.17
N ILE A 150 4.90 0.74 -5.16
CA ILE A 150 3.48 1.09 -5.41
C ILE A 150 3.00 2.11 -4.37
N ASN A 151 3.38 1.92 -3.11
CA ASN A 151 3.00 2.83 -2.02
C ASN A 151 3.82 4.13 -1.99
N MET A 152 4.90 4.21 -2.78
CA MET A 152 5.75 5.39 -2.90
C MET A 152 5.48 6.16 -4.19
N LEU A 153 4.45 5.83 -4.99
CA LEU A 153 4.22 6.46 -6.29
C LEU A 153 4.26 8.00 -6.25
N GLY A 154 3.70 8.62 -5.21
CA GLY A 154 3.77 10.09 -5.01
C GLY A 154 5.13 10.61 -4.54
N ASP A 155 5.99 9.76 -3.97
CA ASP A 155 7.35 10.12 -3.53
C ASP A 155 8.41 9.91 -4.63
N LEU A 156 8.17 8.98 -5.57
CA LEU A 156 9.20 8.55 -6.53
C LEU A 156 9.75 9.71 -7.38
N ASP A 157 8.88 10.59 -7.85
CA ASP A 157 9.30 11.71 -8.70
C ASP A 157 10.02 12.82 -7.93
N GLU A 158 9.62 13.09 -6.68
CA GLU A 158 10.35 14.01 -5.80
C GLU A 158 11.72 13.44 -5.42
N LEU A 159 11.80 12.12 -5.18
CA LEU A 159 13.08 11.44 -4.99
C LEU A 159 13.93 11.50 -6.25
N ALA A 160 13.35 11.28 -7.43
CA ALA A 160 14.05 11.40 -8.70
C ALA A 160 14.63 12.81 -8.87
N LEU A 161 13.83 13.85 -8.62
CA LEU A 161 14.26 15.25 -8.69
C LEU A 161 15.38 15.55 -7.69
N SER A 162 15.17 15.23 -6.41
CA SER A 162 16.10 15.56 -5.32
C SER A 162 17.43 14.81 -5.43
N LEU A 163 17.42 13.58 -5.97
CA LEU A 163 18.63 12.78 -6.21
C LEU A 163 19.32 13.15 -7.53
N SER A 164 18.59 13.72 -8.48
CA SER A 164 19.16 14.23 -9.72
C SER A 164 19.91 15.54 -9.47
N SER A 165 21.21 15.55 -9.77
CA SER A 165 22.02 16.78 -9.68
C SER A 165 21.64 17.75 -10.80
N ALA A 166 20.97 18.88 -10.51
CA ALA A 166 20.78 20.13 -11.30
C ALA A 166 20.50 20.08 -12.84
N ASN A 167 20.48 18.91 -13.46
CA ASN A 167 20.41 18.68 -14.91
C ASN A 167 19.11 17.99 -15.33
N TYR A 168 18.22 17.68 -14.38
CA TYR A 168 16.84 17.33 -14.70
C TYR A 168 16.06 18.63 -14.86
N SER A 169 15.59 18.87 -16.07
CA SER A 169 14.72 20.01 -16.38
C SER A 169 13.38 19.83 -15.66
N ASP A 170 12.96 20.88 -14.96
CA ASP A 170 11.66 21.08 -14.29
C ASP A 170 10.44 20.66 -15.16
N ASP A 171 10.61 20.68 -16.48
CA ASP A 171 9.58 20.37 -17.49
C ASP A 171 9.02 18.93 -17.48
N GLN A 172 9.55 18.04 -16.62
CA GLN A 172 9.04 16.66 -16.46
C GLN A 172 8.39 16.39 -15.10
N LEU A 173 8.29 17.38 -14.21
CA LEU A 173 7.56 17.21 -12.96
C LEU A 173 6.07 17.04 -13.25
N PHE A 174 5.48 15.98 -12.70
CA PHE A 174 4.04 15.82 -12.76
C PHE A 174 3.37 16.97 -12.00
N ASP A 175 2.39 17.55 -12.68
CA ASP A 175 1.40 18.50 -12.18
C ASP A 175 0.37 17.75 -11.29
N GLU A 176 0.85 16.95 -10.33
CA GLU A 176 -0.03 16.26 -9.39
C GLU A 176 -0.68 17.32 -8.49
N HIS A 177 -1.98 17.43 -8.65
CA HIS A 177 -2.78 18.46 -8.01
C HIS A 177 -3.99 17.82 -7.37
N CYS A 178 -4.43 18.42 -6.28
CA CYS A 178 -5.65 18.01 -5.62
C CYS A 178 -6.42 19.27 -5.23
N THR A 179 -7.74 19.18 -5.24
CA THR A 179 -8.61 20.25 -4.73
C THR A 179 -9.38 19.76 -3.53
N GLY A 180 -9.24 20.46 -2.40
CA GLY A 180 -10.03 20.22 -1.18
C GLY A 180 -11.03 21.35 -0.92
N LEU A 181 -12.20 21.01 -0.36
CA LEU A 181 -13.19 21.97 0.11
C LEU A 181 -13.64 21.60 1.52
N VAL A 182 -13.70 22.60 2.40
CA VAL A 182 -14.32 22.51 3.73
C VAL A 182 -15.42 23.56 3.80
N LYS A 183 -16.67 23.11 3.97
CA LYS A 183 -17.84 23.97 3.93
C LYS A 183 -18.72 23.78 5.17
N LEU A 184 -18.67 24.75 6.08
CA LEU A 184 -19.67 24.92 7.13
C LEU A 184 -20.94 25.54 6.53
N LEU A 185 -22.09 24.95 6.82
CA LEU A 185 -23.38 25.50 6.42
C LEU A 185 -23.70 26.82 7.17
N PRO A 186 -24.46 27.76 6.56
CA PRO A 186 -24.73 29.06 7.18
C PRO A 186 -25.46 28.98 8.53
N ASP A 187 -26.20 27.90 8.78
CA ASP A 187 -26.94 27.62 10.02
C ASP A 187 -26.17 26.73 10.99
N TRP A 188 -24.92 26.36 10.66
CA TRP A 188 -24.00 25.57 11.49
C TRP A 188 -24.49 24.14 11.75
N SER A 189 -25.49 23.69 10.99
CA SER A 189 -26.09 22.35 11.15
C SER A 189 -25.16 21.23 10.66
N ASN A 190 -24.24 21.55 9.74
CA ASN A 190 -23.37 20.56 9.14
C ASN A 190 -22.05 21.14 8.62
N LEU A 191 -21.03 20.28 8.57
CA LEU A 191 -19.71 20.54 8.00
C LEU A 191 -19.44 19.52 6.90
N TYR A 192 -19.41 19.97 5.65
CA TYR A 192 -19.05 19.12 4.52
C TYR A 192 -17.56 19.23 4.22
N THR A 193 -16.96 18.11 3.87
CA THR A 193 -15.58 18.02 3.38
C THR A 193 -15.58 17.28 2.06
N SER A 194 -14.87 17.78 1.05
CA SER A 194 -14.66 17.06 -0.22
C SER A 194 -13.21 17.16 -0.67
N HIS A 195 -12.77 16.14 -1.40
CA HIS A 195 -11.45 16.07 -2.01
C HIS A 195 -11.60 15.57 -3.45
N VAL A 196 -10.85 16.15 -4.38
CA VAL A 196 -10.79 15.74 -5.79
C VAL A 196 -9.32 15.56 -6.15
N THR A 197 -8.91 14.31 -6.30
CA THR A 197 -7.56 13.94 -6.77
C THR A 197 -7.47 14.17 -8.27
N TRP A 198 -6.44 14.86 -8.74
CA TRP A 198 -6.15 15.00 -10.16
C TRP A 198 -4.95 14.12 -10.45
N ASN A 199 -5.12 13.18 -11.37
CA ASN A 199 -4.08 12.27 -11.81
C ASN A 199 -4.15 12.17 -13.34
N ARG A 200 -3.00 12.05 -14.01
CA ARG A 200 -2.90 11.98 -15.48
C ARG A 200 -2.64 10.57 -15.97
#